data_AF-F2IAL4-F1
#
_entry.id   AF-F2IAL4-F1
#
_cell.length_a   1.000
_cell.length_b   1.000
_cell.length_c   1.000
_cell.angle_alpha   90.00
_cell.angle_beta   90.00
_cell.angle_gamma   90.00
#
_symmetry.space_group_name_H-M   'P 1'
#
loop_
_entity.id
_entity.type
_entity.pdbx_description
1 polymer ?
#
loop_
_entity_poly.entity_id
_entity_poly.type
_entity_poly.pdbx_seq_one_letter_code
_entity_poly.pdbx_strand_id
1 'polypeptide(L)'
;MDQITQTYQKASDITLISLARNPKTLRDDAQSALLVELTNRGMDEEVENMKEELEIAQLLKSDKGIDEFINKRIAQGYPTSEIGFELKERGINMFEIQNRKGNQEEVLYSRLVDLKNTSGKNKLTEEKLKSRYELTDEELAEIKRRAVRRGKTNLVVGITLTSISGITFLMTFFMEHPRFALLSGAALGVGLIIRGNQLRKV
;
A
#
# COMPACT_ATOMS: atom_id res chain seq x y z
N MET A 1 38.96 -12.88 -21.23
CA MET A 1 38.37 -13.08 -19.90
C MET A 1 38.30 -11.74 -19.22
N ASP A 2 37.15 -11.37 -18.67
CA ASP A 2 36.95 -10.08 -18.01
C ASP A 2 37.76 -9.99 -16.71
N GLN A 3 38.24 -8.79 -16.37
CA GLN A 3 39.02 -8.53 -15.14
C GLN A 3 38.25 -8.94 -13.87
N ILE A 4 36.92 -8.82 -13.88
CA ILE A 4 36.04 -9.19 -12.77
C ILE A 4 36.07 -10.71 -12.53
N THR A 5 35.93 -11.51 -13.60
CA THR A 5 36.00 -12.98 -13.51
C THR A 5 37.35 -13.44 -12.97
N GLN A 6 38.45 -12.85 -13.44
CA GLN A 6 39.80 -13.18 -12.93
C GLN A 6 39.98 -12.79 -11.46
N THR A 7 39.31 -11.72 -11.02
CA THR A 7 39.35 -11.27 -9.62
C THR A 7 38.64 -12.26 -8.71
N TYR A 8 37.45 -12.73 -9.10
CA TYR A 8 36.69 -13.70 -8.30
C TYR A 8 37.30 -15.09 -8.29
N GLN A 9 37.90 -15.54 -9.40
CA GLN A 9 38.67 -16.79 -9.44
C GLN A 9 39.83 -16.81 -8.45
N LYS A 10 40.43 -15.65 -8.16
CA LYS A 10 41.55 -15.52 -7.20
C LYS A 10 41.09 -15.19 -5.78
N ALA A 11 39.81 -14.85 -5.59
CA ALA A 11 39.27 -14.50 -4.29
C ALA A 11 39.06 -15.75 -3.42
N SER A 12 39.17 -15.56 -2.10
CA SER A 12 38.85 -16.61 -1.14
C SER A 12 37.33 -16.82 -1.05
N ASP A 13 36.91 -18.02 -0.65
CA ASP A 13 35.49 -18.35 -0.49
C ASP A 13 34.79 -17.40 0.48
N ILE A 14 35.45 -17.04 1.59
CA ILE A 14 34.94 -16.04 2.55
C ILE A 14 34.63 -14.71 1.86
N THR A 15 35.48 -14.28 0.93
CA THR A 15 35.27 -13.04 0.18
C THR A 15 34.05 -13.19 -0.73
N LEU A 16 33.96 -14.28 -1.49
CA LEU A 16 32.83 -14.54 -2.39
C LEU A 16 31.50 -14.62 -1.63
N ILE A 17 31.46 -15.30 -0.47
CA ILE A 17 30.29 -15.38 0.40
C ILE A 17 29.88 -13.98 0.88
N SER A 18 30.85 -13.17 1.34
CA SER A 18 30.55 -11.82 1.84
C SER A 18 29.96 -10.92 0.76
N LEU A 19 30.41 -11.07 -0.49
CA LEU A 19 29.85 -10.38 -1.64
C LEU A 19 28.45 -10.91 -1.99
N ALA A 20 28.24 -12.23 -1.92
CA ALA A 20 26.96 -12.89 -2.18
C ALA A 20 25.86 -12.49 -1.19
N ARG A 21 26.23 -12.09 0.04
CA ARG A 21 25.28 -11.60 1.06
C ARG A 21 24.70 -10.23 0.75
N ASN A 22 25.35 -9.42 -0.09
CA ASN A 22 24.87 -8.09 -0.46
C ASN A 22 25.03 -7.82 -1.97
N PRO A 23 24.37 -8.62 -2.83
CA PRO A 23 24.64 -8.63 -4.26
C PRO A 23 24.19 -7.33 -4.96
N LYS A 24 23.28 -6.56 -4.35
CA LYS A 24 22.77 -5.27 -4.85
C LYS A 24 23.82 -4.16 -4.87
N THR A 25 24.91 -4.32 -4.10
CA THR A 25 26.03 -3.36 -4.08
C THR A 25 26.96 -3.55 -5.29
N LEU A 26 26.84 -4.68 -5.98
CA LEU A 26 27.62 -5.02 -7.14
C LEU A 26 26.92 -4.55 -8.42
N ARG A 27 27.73 -4.22 -9.44
CA ARG A 27 27.23 -4.02 -10.80
C ARG A 27 26.69 -5.33 -11.38
N ASP A 28 25.76 -5.25 -12.32
CA ASP A 28 25.07 -6.42 -12.91
C ASP A 28 26.03 -7.44 -13.57
N ASP A 29 27.09 -6.95 -14.22
CA ASP A 29 28.16 -7.78 -14.79
C ASP A 29 28.95 -8.52 -13.70
N ALA A 30 29.19 -7.85 -12.57
CA ALA A 30 29.83 -8.43 -11.40
C ALA A 30 28.93 -9.42 -10.65
N GLN A 31 27.62 -9.20 -10.60
CA GLN A 31 26.66 -10.17 -10.04
C GLN A 31 26.67 -11.46 -10.85
N SER A 32 26.62 -11.34 -12.18
CA SER A 32 26.63 -12.49 -13.10
C SER A 32 27.93 -13.28 -12.99
N ALA A 33 29.08 -12.59 -12.95
CA ALA A 33 30.38 -13.23 -12.78
C ALA A 33 30.51 -13.94 -11.42
N LEU A 34 29.96 -13.36 -10.35
CA LEU A 34 29.97 -13.97 -9.01
C LEU A 34 29.10 -15.21 -8.95
N LEU A 35 27.88 -15.19 -9.53
CA LEU A 35 27.01 -16.36 -9.60
C LEU A 35 27.67 -17.54 -10.31
N VAL A 36 28.34 -17.27 -11.44
CA VAL A 36 29.09 -18.30 -12.18
C VAL A 36 30.21 -18.86 -11.32
N GLU A 37 30.95 -18.02 -10.61
CA GLU A 37 32.06 -18.48 -9.76
C GLU A 37 31.58 -19.30 -8.56
N LEU A 38 30.53 -18.86 -7.85
CA LEU A 38 29.92 -19.60 -6.75
C LEU A 38 29.41 -20.97 -7.22
N THR A 39 28.76 -21.02 -8.40
CA THR A 39 28.31 -22.28 -9.01
C THR A 39 29.48 -23.20 -9.34
N ASN A 40 30.57 -22.66 -9.91
CA ASN A 40 31.76 -23.44 -10.24
C ASN A 40 32.42 -24.06 -9.00
N ARG A 41 32.27 -23.42 -7.83
CA ARG A 41 32.80 -23.90 -6.54
C ARG A 41 31.83 -24.80 -5.77
N GLY A 42 30.63 -25.07 -6.29
CA GLY A 42 29.63 -25.89 -5.62
C GLY A 42 29.00 -25.23 -4.38
N MET A 43 28.96 -23.91 -4.35
CA MET A 43 28.41 -23.12 -3.24
C MET A 43 26.90 -22.88 -3.44
N ASP A 44 26.13 -23.97 -3.49
CA ASP A 44 24.73 -23.96 -3.93
C ASP A 44 23.83 -23.10 -3.03
N GLU A 45 24.07 -23.12 -1.71
CA GLU A 45 23.31 -22.32 -0.74
C GLU A 45 23.51 -20.82 -0.98
N GLU A 46 24.75 -20.39 -1.21
CA GLU A 46 25.06 -19.00 -1.52
C GLU A 46 24.51 -18.56 -2.88
N VAL A 47 24.49 -19.45 -3.86
CA VAL A 47 23.87 -19.20 -5.16
C VAL A 47 22.37 -18.97 -5.00
N GLU A 48 21.68 -19.81 -4.22
CA GLU A 48 20.24 -19.69 -3.97
C GLU A 48 19.92 -18.40 -3.22
N ASN A 49 20.63 -18.13 -2.13
CA ASN A 49 20.47 -16.91 -1.34
C ASN A 49 20.71 -15.65 -2.18
N MET A 50 21.75 -15.64 -3.01
CA MET A 50 22.05 -14.50 -3.88
C MET A 50 20.94 -14.28 -4.93
N LYS A 51 20.39 -15.35 -5.50
CA LYS A 51 19.26 -15.26 -6.44
C LYS A 51 18.01 -14.72 -5.77
N GLU A 52 17.67 -15.21 -4.58
CA GLU A 52 16.52 -14.72 -3.82
C GLU A 52 16.68 -13.22 -3.51
N GLU A 53 17.86 -12.79 -3.06
CA GLU A 53 18.11 -11.37 -2.78
C GLU A 53 17.98 -10.47 -4.01
N LEU A 54 18.43 -10.93 -5.18
CA LEU A 54 18.30 -10.22 -6.44
C LEU A 54 16.84 -10.15 -6.91
N GLU A 55 16.09 -11.26 -6.78
CA GLU A 55 14.66 -11.31 -7.10
C GLU A 55 13.86 -10.35 -6.21
N ILE A 56 14.10 -10.38 -4.89
CA ILE A 56 13.46 -9.46 -3.94
C ILE A 56 13.84 -8.02 -4.29
N ALA A 57 15.11 -7.73 -4.60
CA ALA A 57 15.51 -6.38 -5.04
C ALA A 57 14.70 -5.89 -6.24
N GLN A 58 14.41 -6.78 -7.18
CA GLN A 58 13.70 -6.45 -8.40
C GLN A 58 12.21 -6.23 -8.14
N LEU A 59 11.57 -7.11 -7.36
CA LEU A 59 10.15 -6.97 -6.96
C LEU A 59 9.93 -5.64 -6.22
N LEU A 60 10.83 -5.28 -5.33
CA LEU A 60 10.70 -4.09 -4.49
C LEU A 60 10.94 -2.75 -5.23
N LYS A 61 11.29 -2.76 -6.53
CA LYS A 61 11.43 -1.54 -7.34
C LYS A 61 10.09 -0.88 -7.70
N SER A 62 8.97 -1.59 -7.55
CA SER A 62 7.64 -1.09 -7.96
C SER A 62 6.57 -1.41 -6.92
N ASP A 63 5.54 -0.56 -6.83
CA ASP A 63 4.42 -0.78 -5.90
C ASP A 63 3.70 -2.11 -6.17
N LYS A 64 3.57 -2.53 -7.44
CA LYS A 64 2.99 -3.83 -7.81
C LYS A 64 3.86 -5.01 -7.33
N GLY A 65 5.18 -4.87 -7.41
CA GLY A 65 6.09 -5.94 -6.96
C GLY A 65 6.19 -6.03 -5.43
N ILE A 66 5.86 -4.97 -4.69
CA ILE A 66 5.71 -5.04 -3.23
C ILE A 66 4.49 -5.88 -2.85
N ASP A 67 3.37 -5.72 -3.56
CA ASP A 67 2.19 -6.57 -3.35
C ASP A 67 2.49 -8.04 -3.69
N GLU A 68 3.24 -8.28 -4.77
CA GLU A 68 3.69 -9.63 -5.16
C GLU A 68 4.62 -10.27 -4.12
N PHE A 69 5.58 -9.50 -3.57
CA PHE A 69 6.44 -9.93 -2.48
C PHE A 69 5.64 -10.32 -1.22
N ILE A 70 4.67 -9.49 -0.82
CA ILE A 70 3.80 -9.77 0.33
C ILE A 70 3.01 -11.06 0.09
N ASN A 71 2.42 -11.23 -1.10
CA ASN A 71 1.65 -12.43 -1.44
C ASN A 71 2.53 -13.69 -1.46
N LYS A 72 3.75 -13.60 -1.98
CA LYS A 72 4.72 -14.71 -1.99
C LYS A 72 5.09 -15.14 -0.57
N ARG A 73 5.40 -14.19 0.33
CA ARG A 73 5.74 -14.49 1.73
C ARG A 73 4.54 -15.04 2.52
N ILE A 74 3.33 -14.54 2.28
CA ILE A 74 2.11 -15.10 2.88
C ILE A 74 1.89 -16.55 2.42
N ALA A 75 2.08 -16.84 1.12
CA ALA A 75 1.95 -18.19 0.59
C ALA A 75 3.00 -19.17 1.17
N GLN A 76 4.17 -18.66 1.55
CA GLN A 76 5.22 -19.40 2.25
C GLN A 76 4.96 -19.57 3.76
N GLY A 77 3.88 -18.98 4.31
CA GLY A 77 3.50 -19.11 5.71
C GLY A 77 4.10 -18.08 6.66
N TYR A 78 4.75 -17.03 6.14
CA TYR A 78 5.33 -15.98 6.99
C TYR A 78 4.22 -15.09 7.59
N PRO A 79 4.29 -14.77 8.90
CA PRO A 79 3.34 -13.87 9.55
C PRO A 79 3.54 -12.43 9.05
N THR A 80 2.44 -11.67 8.95
CA THR A 80 2.45 -10.29 8.43
C THR A 80 3.39 -9.36 9.20
N SER A 81 3.63 -9.61 10.49
CA SER A 81 4.60 -8.87 11.31
C SER A 81 6.04 -9.05 10.84
N GLU A 82 6.41 -10.26 10.42
CA GLU A 82 7.75 -10.58 9.92
C GLU A 82 7.97 -10.01 8.53
N ILE A 83 6.96 -10.11 7.65
CA ILE A 83 6.96 -9.46 6.34
C ILE A 83 7.12 -7.93 6.48
N GLY A 84 6.41 -7.33 7.44
CA GLY A 84 6.51 -5.89 7.71
C GLY A 84 7.89 -5.49 8.24
N PHE A 85 8.52 -6.36 9.04
CA PHE A 85 9.89 -6.15 9.52
C PHE A 85 10.90 -6.24 8.36
N GLU A 86 10.78 -7.25 7.50
CA GLU A 86 11.65 -7.46 6.34
C GLU A 86 11.57 -6.30 5.34
N LEU A 87 10.35 -5.79 5.06
CA LEU A 87 10.16 -4.60 4.24
C LEU A 87 10.80 -3.36 4.87
N LYS A 88 10.68 -3.20 6.18
CA LYS A 88 11.27 -2.07 6.91
C LYS A 88 12.79 -2.09 6.91
N GLU A 89 13.41 -3.26 7.12
CA GLU A 89 14.87 -3.42 7.02
C GLU A 89 15.39 -3.07 5.61
N ARG A 90 14.57 -3.33 4.60
CA ARG A 90 14.86 -2.98 3.20
C ARG A 90 14.51 -1.53 2.84
N GLY A 91 14.20 -0.68 3.83
CA GLY A 91 13.94 0.75 3.66
C GLY A 91 12.54 1.08 3.16
N ILE A 92 11.62 0.10 3.12
CA ILE A 92 10.26 0.28 2.63
C ILE A 92 9.33 0.50 3.80
N ASN A 93 8.85 1.73 3.93
CA ASN A 93 7.88 2.06 4.96
C ASN A 93 6.46 1.67 4.51
N MET A 94 5.92 0.59 5.08
CA MET A 94 4.55 0.14 4.86
C MET A 94 3.50 1.24 5.11
N PHE A 95 3.77 2.21 6.00
CA PHE A 95 2.89 3.35 6.23
C PHE A 95 2.90 4.36 5.08
N GLU A 96 4.04 4.55 4.39
CA GLU A 96 4.09 5.43 3.21
C GLU A 96 3.37 4.81 2.01
N ILE A 97 3.44 3.49 1.85
CA ILE A 97 2.70 2.76 0.80
C ILE A 97 1.20 2.78 1.08
N GLN A 98 0.78 2.54 2.33
CA GLN A 98 -0.61 2.68 2.73
C GLN A 98 -1.12 4.11 2.59
N ASN A 99 -0.30 5.13 2.89
CA ASN A 99 -0.68 6.54 2.68
C ASN A 99 -0.74 6.92 1.19
N ARG A 100 0.16 6.42 0.34
CA ARG A 100 0.09 6.63 -1.12
C ARG A 100 -1.15 5.96 -1.71
N LYS A 101 -1.42 4.70 -1.37
CA LYS A 101 -2.64 3.99 -1.78
C LYS A 101 -3.90 4.65 -1.21
N GLY A 102 -3.86 5.10 0.05
CA GLY A 102 -4.97 5.83 0.69
C GLY A 102 -5.29 7.17 0.02
N ASN A 103 -4.26 7.95 -0.33
CA ASN A 103 -4.42 9.22 -1.05
C ASN A 103 -4.91 9.01 -2.50
N GLN A 104 -4.39 8.00 -3.20
CA GLN A 104 -4.87 7.65 -4.54
C GLN A 104 -6.32 7.12 -4.51
N GLU A 105 -6.66 6.29 -3.54
CA GLU A 105 -8.04 5.86 -3.28
C GLU A 105 -8.94 7.07 -3.00
N GLU A 106 -8.51 8.03 -2.17
CA GLU A 106 -9.30 9.23 -1.85
C GLU A 106 -9.51 10.15 -3.07
N VAL A 107 -8.52 10.24 -3.97
CA VAL A 107 -8.64 10.94 -5.26
C VAL A 107 -9.61 10.20 -6.20
N LEU A 108 -9.57 8.86 -6.24
CA LEU A 108 -10.51 8.06 -7.02
C LEU A 108 -11.95 8.16 -6.46
N TYR A 109 -12.10 8.17 -5.13
CA TYR A 109 -13.40 8.32 -4.48
C TYR A 109 -14.00 9.71 -4.68
N SER A 110 -13.22 10.78 -4.48
CA SER A 110 -13.70 12.15 -4.74
C SER A 110 -14.14 12.31 -6.19
N ARG A 111 -13.39 11.78 -7.15
CA ARG A 111 -13.76 11.83 -8.58
C ARG A 111 -14.96 10.96 -8.94
N LEU A 112 -15.14 9.80 -8.29
CA LEU A 112 -16.35 8.97 -8.43
C LEU A 112 -17.61 9.73 -7.99
N VAL A 113 -17.51 10.46 -6.87
CA VAL A 113 -18.59 11.31 -6.37
C VAL A 113 -18.82 12.51 -7.29
N ASP A 114 -17.76 13.18 -7.74
CA ASP A 114 -17.84 14.36 -8.61
C ASP A 114 -18.44 14.03 -9.99
N LEU A 115 -18.00 12.93 -10.62
CA LEU A 115 -18.51 12.46 -11.91
C LEU A 115 -19.99 12.06 -11.85
N LYS A 116 -20.44 11.51 -10.72
CA LYS A 116 -21.84 11.18 -10.52
C LYS A 116 -22.70 12.42 -10.26
N ASN A 117 -22.15 13.43 -9.57
CA ASN A 117 -22.84 14.70 -9.33
C ASN A 117 -22.93 15.57 -10.59
N THR A 118 -21.98 15.43 -11.53
CA THR A 118 -21.99 16.15 -12.82
C THR A 118 -22.65 15.39 -13.96
N SER A 119 -22.74 14.06 -13.88
CA SER A 119 -23.33 13.22 -14.94
C SER A 119 -24.40 12.30 -14.34
N GLY A 120 -25.67 12.71 -14.46
CA GLY A 120 -26.83 12.00 -13.89
C GLY A 120 -27.14 10.62 -14.47
N LYS A 121 -26.21 9.95 -15.18
CA LYS A 121 -26.39 8.60 -15.75
C LYS A 121 -25.20 7.70 -15.40
N ASN A 122 -25.41 6.81 -14.42
CA ASN A 122 -24.42 5.87 -13.85
C ASN A 122 -23.57 5.12 -14.89
N LYS A 123 -24.12 4.69 -16.03
CA LYS A 123 -23.38 3.89 -17.03
C LYS A 123 -22.26 4.67 -17.74
N LEU A 124 -22.45 5.96 -18.00
CA LEU A 124 -21.49 6.81 -18.72
C LEU A 124 -20.28 7.18 -17.85
N THR A 125 -20.43 7.01 -16.53
CA THR A 125 -19.40 7.29 -15.53
C THR A 125 -18.43 6.12 -15.38
N GLU A 126 -18.90 4.89 -15.52
CA GLU A 126 -18.11 3.67 -15.36
C GLU A 126 -17.15 3.44 -16.52
N GLU A 127 -17.61 3.61 -17.76
CA GLU A 127 -16.76 3.48 -18.95
C GLU A 127 -15.67 4.57 -19.00
N LYS A 128 -15.98 5.79 -18.56
CA LYS A 128 -15.00 6.89 -18.46
C LYS A 128 -13.95 6.64 -17.37
N LEU A 129 -14.32 5.98 -16.28
CA LEU A 129 -13.38 5.61 -15.22
C LEU A 129 -12.49 4.44 -15.64
N LYS A 130 -13.07 3.40 -16.26
CA LYS A 130 -12.31 2.26 -16.79
C LYS A 130 -11.29 2.69 -17.85
N SER A 131 -11.72 3.49 -18.83
CA SER A 131 -10.84 3.95 -19.92
C SER A 131 -9.72 4.90 -19.46
N ARG A 132 -9.96 5.73 -18.44
CA ARG A 132 -8.97 6.72 -17.99
C ARG A 132 -7.93 6.15 -17.02
N TYR A 133 -8.27 5.07 -16.32
CA TYR A 133 -7.43 4.48 -15.29
C TYR A 133 -7.07 3.01 -15.57
N GLU A 134 -7.40 2.51 -16.76
CA GLU A 134 -7.15 1.12 -17.18
C GLU A 134 -7.67 0.08 -16.18
N LEU A 135 -8.79 0.38 -15.52
CA LEU A 135 -9.36 -0.47 -14.48
C LEU A 135 -10.16 -1.63 -15.09
N THR A 136 -9.98 -2.81 -14.54
CA THR A 136 -10.81 -3.98 -14.84
C THR A 136 -12.19 -3.85 -14.19
N ASP A 137 -13.13 -4.68 -14.66
CA ASP A 137 -14.49 -4.75 -14.12
C ASP A 137 -14.52 -5.18 -12.65
N GLU A 138 -13.62 -6.07 -12.28
CA GLU A 138 -13.45 -6.56 -10.91
C GLU A 138 -12.94 -5.47 -9.97
N GLU A 139 -11.91 -4.73 -10.38
CA GLU A 139 -11.34 -3.62 -9.61
C GLU A 139 -12.37 -2.50 -9.42
N LEU A 140 -13.13 -2.15 -10.46
CA LEU A 140 -14.19 -1.14 -10.34
C LEU A 140 -15.30 -1.59 -9.38
N ALA A 141 -15.71 -2.86 -9.46
CA ALA A 141 -16.72 -3.41 -8.57
C ALA A 141 -16.24 -3.43 -7.11
N GLU A 142 -14.98 -3.74 -6.87
CA GLU A 142 -14.38 -3.70 -5.54
C GLU A 142 -14.31 -2.27 -4.99
N ILE A 143 -13.87 -1.30 -5.80
CA ILE A 143 -13.82 0.12 -5.42
C ILE A 143 -15.23 0.61 -5.01
N LYS A 144 -16.26 0.25 -5.77
CA LYS A 144 -17.65 0.57 -5.43
C LYS A 144 -18.12 -0.06 -4.13
N ARG A 145 -17.85 -1.36 -3.91
CA ARG A 145 -18.21 -2.03 -2.65
C ARG A 145 -17.53 -1.37 -1.45
N ARG A 146 -16.26 -1.01 -1.58
CA ARG A 146 -15.51 -0.27 -0.55
C ARG A 146 -16.07 1.14 -0.33
N ALA A 147 -16.45 1.86 -1.38
CA ALA A 147 -17.12 3.17 -1.29
C ALA A 147 -18.44 3.08 -0.50
N VAL A 148 -19.29 2.11 -0.82
CA VAL A 148 -20.56 1.88 -0.11
C VAL A 148 -20.32 1.52 1.35
N ARG A 149 -19.31 0.69 1.65
CA ARG A 149 -18.94 0.32 3.02
C ARG A 149 -18.46 1.52 3.83
N ARG A 150 -17.55 2.33 3.27
CA ARG A 150 -17.10 3.59 3.88
C ARG A 150 -18.26 4.57 4.05
N GLY A 151 -19.17 4.65 3.08
CA GLY A 151 -20.38 5.46 3.17
C GLY A 151 -21.25 5.09 4.36
N LYS A 152 -21.44 3.77 4.60
CA LYS A 152 -22.14 3.27 5.80
C LYS A 152 -21.39 3.63 7.09
N THR A 153 -20.07 3.43 7.13
CA THR A 153 -19.25 3.76 8.31
C THR A 153 -19.28 5.26 8.63
N ASN A 154 -19.10 6.13 7.64
CA ASN A 154 -19.16 7.58 7.82
C ASN A 154 -20.53 8.05 8.31
N LEU A 155 -21.61 7.41 7.83
CA LEU A 155 -22.96 7.71 8.29
C LEU A 155 -23.17 7.29 9.74
N VAL A 156 -22.69 6.10 10.13
CA VAL A 156 -22.75 5.65 11.53
C VAL A 156 -21.94 6.58 12.43
N VAL A 157 -20.67 6.83 12.09
CA VAL A 157 -19.79 7.72 12.87
C VAL A 157 -20.37 9.13 12.94
N GLY A 158 -20.89 9.66 11.82
CA GLY A 158 -21.50 10.98 11.77
C GLY A 158 -22.76 11.10 12.63
N ILE A 159 -23.64 10.09 12.61
CA ILE A 159 -24.81 10.02 13.51
C ILE A 159 -24.34 9.96 14.96
N THR A 160 -23.38 9.10 15.29
CA THR A 160 -22.85 8.97 16.65
C THR A 160 -22.25 10.29 17.14
N LEU A 161 -21.41 10.97 16.34
CA LEU A 161 -20.82 12.25 16.71
C LEU A 161 -21.88 13.33 16.92
N THR A 162 -22.87 13.41 16.01
CA THR A 162 -23.94 14.41 16.07
C THR A 162 -24.82 14.17 17.29
N SER A 163 -25.19 12.92 17.57
CA SER A 163 -25.99 12.54 18.74
C SER A 163 -25.26 12.81 20.05
N ILE A 164 -23.98 12.42 20.15
CA ILE A 164 -23.17 12.68 21.36
C ILE A 164 -23.03 14.19 21.59
N SER A 165 -22.70 14.94 20.54
CA SER A 165 -22.57 16.41 20.61
C SER A 165 -23.90 17.08 20.99
N GLY A 166 -25.02 16.59 20.46
CA GLY A 166 -26.36 17.09 20.80
C GLY A 166 -26.75 16.83 22.25
N ILE A 167 -26.47 15.62 22.76
CA ILE A 167 -26.73 15.25 24.16
C ILE A 167 -25.85 16.07 25.11
N THR A 168 -24.55 16.21 24.79
CA THR A 168 -23.64 17.04 25.61
C THR A 168 -23.97 18.53 25.53
N PHE A 169 -24.46 19.03 24.38
CA PHE A 169 -24.98 20.40 24.26
C PHE A 169 -26.23 20.63 25.13
N LEU A 170 -27.16 19.67 25.16
CA LEU A 170 -28.31 19.75 26.05
C LEU A 170 -27.90 19.73 27.53
N MET A 171 -26.95 18.88 27.91
CA MET A 171 -26.45 18.82 29.29
C MET A 171 -25.71 20.10 29.71
N THR A 172 -24.89 20.68 28.82
CA THR A 172 -24.18 21.95 29.07
C THR A 172 -25.08 23.17 28.95
N PHE A 173 -26.29 23.06 28.43
CA PHE A 173 -27.27 24.13 28.52
C PHE A 173 -27.72 24.38 29.97
N PHE A 174 -27.63 23.34 30.83
CA PHE A 174 -27.96 23.40 32.26
C PHE A 174 -26.76 23.72 33.17
N MET A 175 -25.54 23.80 32.64
CA MET A 175 -24.31 24.08 33.41
C MET A 175 -23.49 25.16 32.68
N GLU A 176 -23.17 26.28 33.32
CA GLU A 176 -22.53 27.48 32.73
C GLU A 176 -21.07 27.28 32.23
N HIS A 177 -20.87 26.37 31.26
CA HIS A 177 -19.56 26.03 30.70
C HIS A 177 -19.44 26.38 29.20
N PRO A 178 -18.21 26.57 28.69
CA PRO A 178 -17.98 27.14 27.36
C PRO A 178 -18.42 26.19 26.21
N ARG A 179 -19.16 26.74 25.26
CA ARG A 179 -19.94 26.02 24.22
C ARG A 179 -19.18 25.73 22.91
N PHE A 180 -17.92 26.16 22.78
CA PHE A 180 -17.21 26.20 21.50
C PHE A 180 -16.76 24.81 20.97
N ALA A 181 -16.37 23.88 21.85
CA ALA A 181 -15.93 22.53 21.42
C ALA A 181 -17.09 21.63 20.92
N LEU A 182 -18.33 21.93 21.34
CA LEU A 182 -19.52 21.14 20.99
C LEU A 182 -20.03 21.44 19.58
N LEU A 183 -19.92 22.70 19.16
CA LEU A 183 -20.31 23.12 17.80
C LEU A 183 -19.38 22.53 16.73
N SER A 184 -18.08 22.38 17.02
CA SER A 184 -17.14 21.71 16.10
C SER A 184 -17.43 20.23 15.91
N GLY A 185 -17.82 19.52 16.97
CA GLY A 185 -18.21 18.10 16.90
C GLY A 185 -19.47 17.88 16.08
N ALA A 186 -20.49 18.73 16.27
CA ALA A 186 -21.73 18.68 15.50
C ALA A 186 -21.50 18.98 14.00
N ALA A 187 -20.68 19.99 13.67
CA ALA A 187 -20.35 20.33 12.29
C ALA A 187 -19.59 19.19 11.56
N LEU A 188 -18.62 18.56 12.24
CA LEU A 188 -17.92 17.38 11.72
C LEU A 188 -18.88 16.19 11.52
N GLY A 189 -19.78 15.96 12.47
CA GLY A 189 -20.81 14.92 12.40
C GLY A 189 -21.73 15.08 11.19
N VAL A 190 -22.26 16.29 10.96
CA VAL A 190 -23.10 16.61 9.79
C VAL A 190 -22.33 16.43 8.48
N GLY A 191 -21.07 16.87 8.41
CA GLY A 191 -20.21 16.67 7.25
C GLY A 191 -20.01 15.18 6.91
N LEU A 192 -19.81 14.34 7.91
CA LEU A 192 -19.69 12.89 7.74
C LEU A 192 -20.99 12.22 7.29
N ILE A 193 -22.15 12.71 7.76
CA ILE A 193 -23.48 12.23 7.31
C ILE A 193 -23.71 12.54 5.82
N ILE A 194 -23.39 13.78 5.39
CA ILE A 194 -23.53 14.20 3.99
C ILE A 194 -22.61 13.37 3.10
N ARG A 195 -21.32 13.24 3.46
CA ARG A 195 -20.33 12.44 2.72
C ARG A 195 -20.72 10.96 2.69
N GLY A 196 -21.25 10.42 3.79
CA GLY A 196 -21.75 9.05 3.88
C GLY A 196 -22.93 8.78 2.94
N ASN A 197 -23.89 9.71 2.86
CA ASN A 197 -25.04 9.60 1.96
C ASN A 197 -24.67 9.70 0.48
N GLN A 198 -23.67 10.51 0.13
CA GLN A 198 -23.16 10.59 -1.24
C GLN A 198 -22.48 9.28 -1.64
N LEU A 199 -21.59 8.75 -0.78
CA LEU A 199 -20.82 7.53 -1.03
C LEU A 199 -21.69 6.26 -1.07
N ARG A 200 -22.76 6.17 -0.26
CA ARG A 200 -23.66 4.99 -0.25
C ARG A 200 -24.47 4.85 -1.53
N LYS A 201 -24.67 5.95 -2.25
CA LYS A 201 -25.45 5.95 -3.48
C LYS A 201 -24.58 5.69 -4.71
N VAL A 202 -23.25 5.75 -4.61
CA VAL A 202 -22.28 5.43 -5.68
C VAL A 202 -22.40 3.95 -6.06
#